data_AF-A0A2E1VRN8-F1
#
_entry.id   AF-A0A2E1VRN8-F1
#
_cell.length_a   1.000
_cell.length_b   1.000
_cell.length_c   1.000
_cell.angle_alpha   90.00
_cell.angle_beta   90.00
_cell.angle_gamma   90.00
#
_symmetry.space_group_name_H-M   'P 1'
#
loop_
_entity.id
_entity.type
_entity.pdbx_description
1 polymer ?
#
loop_
_entity_poly.entity_id
_entity_poly.type
_entity_poly.pdbx_seq_one_letter_code
_entity_poly.pdbx_strand_id
1 'polypeptide(L)'
;MIDPFSLRSNEAEFNEFTGLRDHVLSCVLRTGELVPLDKFKEWDALAESLQKQEKRYRKGQILEFAEHPDRAVSYLALERMSRKFEDEFEELVPDLLAINHGPTLILTFDFLMRKDCKKENAIRSALEEWFMSWRKSANPNPLLRRATWCIGKYGDKGSRRCIEQALDQDKFSGAVGSAAAEATEQLFERRKLSKKEAQMLLAMGFPALPEPAPIEVSPDLMMTAQALHEALSKITKKRVRFPEQYTSESRLKLIDAWSP
;
A
#
# COMPACT_ATOMS: atom_id res chain seq x y z
N MET A 1 5.14 -17.69 22.14
CA MET A 1 5.26 -18.39 20.83
C MET A 1 4.11 -19.36 20.76
N ILE A 2 3.14 -19.14 19.88
CA ILE A 2 2.04 -20.09 19.64
C ILE A 2 2.56 -21.11 18.63
N ASP A 3 2.46 -22.39 18.97
CA ASP A 3 2.92 -23.52 18.16
C ASP A 3 2.01 -23.67 16.91
N PRO A 4 2.55 -23.56 15.69
CA PRO A 4 1.76 -23.67 14.45
C PRO A 4 1.20 -25.07 14.18
N PHE A 5 1.52 -26.08 15.01
CA PHE A 5 1.03 -27.45 14.85
C PHE A 5 -0.22 -27.81 15.66
N SER A 6 -0.70 -26.95 16.57
CA SER A 6 -1.92 -27.24 17.35
C SER A 6 -3.24 -27.06 16.58
N LEU A 7 -3.19 -26.60 15.33
CA LEU A 7 -4.35 -26.41 14.45
C LEU A 7 -4.81 -27.68 13.71
N ARG A 8 -4.20 -28.85 13.97
CA ARG A 8 -4.44 -30.08 13.18
C ARG A 8 -5.58 -30.99 13.66
N SER A 9 -6.29 -30.67 14.75
CA SER A 9 -7.27 -31.60 15.30
C SER A 9 -8.69 -31.52 14.72
N ASN A 10 -9.02 -30.56 13.84
CA ASN A 10 -10.37 -30.42 13.25
C ASN A 10 -10.38 -30.32 11.70
N GLU A 11 -9.52 -31.07 11.00
CA GLU A 11 -9.44 -31.05 9.52
C GLU A 11 -10.75 -31.49 8.82
N ALA A 12 -11.63 -32.24 9.50
CA ALA A 12 -12.89 -32.70 8.89
C ALA A 12 -13.99 -31.63 8.81
N GLU A 13 -14.03 -30.64 9.72
CA GLU A 13 -14.98 -29.52 9.67
C GLU A 13 -14.43 -28.29 8.90
N PHE A 14 -13.13 -28.24 8.65
CA PHE A 14 -12.45 -27.11 7.99
C PHE A 14 -12.38 -27.20 6.45
N ASN A 15 -12.63 -28.38 5.87
CA ASN A 15 -12.48 -28.61 4.43
C ASN A 15 -13.64 -28.07 3.57
N GLU A 16 -14.75 -27.63 4.17
CA GLU A 16 -15.86 -26.97 3.45
C GLU A 16 -15.64 -25.46 3.23
N PHE A 17 -14.54 -24.89 3.76
CA PHE A 17 -14.35 -23.44 3.89
C PHE A 17 -12.98 -22.97 3.38
N THR A 18 -12.61 -23.31 2.15
CA THR A 18 -11.36 -22.82 1.52
C THR A 18 -11.27 -21.30 1.52
N GLY A 19 -12.38 -20.60 1.24
CA GLY A 19 -12.42 -19.13 1.30
C GLY A 19 -12.26 -18.57 2.73
N LEU A 20 -12.79 -19.24 3.75
CA LEU A 20 -12.80 -18.73 5.12
C LEU A 20 -11.44 -18.92 5.80
N ARG A 21 -10.74 -20.02 5.48
CA ARG A 21 -9.35 -20.24 5.89
C ARG A 21 -8.43 -19.12 5.40
N ASP A 22 -8.56 -18.72 4.13
CA ASP A 22 -7.78 -17.63 3.56
C ASP A 22 -8.09 -16.29 4.22
N HIS A 23 -9.35 -16.05 4.62
CA HIS A 23 -9.74 -14.81 5.32
C HIS A 23 -9.21 -14.78 6.76
N VAL A 24 -9.26 -15.90 7.49
CA VAL A 24 -8.68 -16.00 8.84
C VAL A 24 -7.15 -15.85 8.78
N LEU A 25 -6.49 -16.49 7.82
CA LEU A 25 -5.04 -16.35 7.62
C LEU A 25 -4.68 -14.91 7.25
N SER A 26 -5.43 -14.27 6.35
CA SER A 26 -5.25 -12.86 5.98
C SER A 26 -5.45 -11.93 7.17
N CYS A 27 -6.45 -12.17 8.03
CA CYS A 27 -6.70 -11.39 9.23
C CYS A 27 -5.52 -11.51 10.21
N VAL A 28 -5.06 -12.74 10.49
CA VAL A 28 -3.89 -12.97 11.36
C VAL A 28 -2.64 -12.31 10.79
N LEU A 29 -2.39 -12.44 9.48
CA LEU A 29 -1.23 -11.83 8.82
C LEU A 29 -1.25 -10.29 8.82
N ARG A 30 -2.43 -9.67 8.86
CA ARG A 30 -2.60 -8.21 8.76
C ARG A 30 -2.83 -7.50 10.09
N THR A 31 -3.43 -8.18 11.05
CA THR A 31 -3.78 -7.62 12.37
C THR A 31 -2.93 -8.21 13.50
N GLY A 32 -2.38 -9.42 13.32
CA GLY A 32 -1.70 -10.18 14.37
C GLY A 32 -2.64 -10.92 15.33
N GLU A 33 -3.96 -10.85 15.10
CA GLU A 33 -4.99 -11.36 16.01
C GLU A 33 -5.75 -12.53 15.37
N LEU A 34 -6.05 -13.55 16.19
CA LEU A 34 -6.92 -14.67 15.84
C LEU A 34 -8.38 -14.28 16.08
N VAL A 35 -9.24 -14.50 15.08
CA VAL A 35 -10.68 -14.25 15.21
C VAL A 35 -11.43 -15.57 15.33
N PRO A 36 -12.32 -15.72 16.33
CA PRO A 36 -13.24 -16.84 16.39
C PRO A 36 -14.12 -16.90 15.14
N LEU A 37 -14.25 -18.09 14.54
CA LEU A 37 -15.05 -18.32 13.32
C LEU A 37 -16.52 -17.87 13.46
N ASP A 38 -17.07 -17.99 14.66
CA ASP A 38 -18.46 -17.67 15.00
C ASP A 38 -18.75 -16.19 14.76
N LYS A 39 -17.76 -15.32 15.06
CA LYS A 39 -17.85 -13.88 14.79
C LYS A 39 -17.97 -13.62 13.30
N PHE A 40 -17.26 -14.36 12.46
CA PHE A 40 -17.31 -14.17 10.99
C PHE A 40 -18.74 -14.33 10.44
N LYS A 41 -19.49 -15.35 10.90
CA LYS A 41 -20.87 -15.58 10.49
C LYS A 41 -21.82 -14.47 10.95
N GLU A 42 -21.60 -13.93 12.16
CA GLU A 42 -22.36 -12.78 12.67
C GLU A 42 -22.17 -11.54 11.77
N TRP A 43 -20.94 -11.28 11.31
CA TRP A 43 -20.64 -10.14 10.43
C TRP A 43 -21.23 -10.28 9.03
N ASP A 44 -21.25 -11.49 8.48
CA ASP A 44 -21.91 -11.77 7.20
C ASP A 44 -23.42 -11.49 7.28
N ALA A 45 -24.07 -11.99 8.33
CA ALA A 45 -25.49 -11.73 8.59
C ALA A 45 -25.76 -10.23 8.82
N LEU A 46 -24.84 -9.51 9.50
CA LEU A 46 -24.94 -8.06 9.66
C LEU A 46 -24.84 -7.34 8.32
N ALA A 47 -23.85 -7.66 7.49
CA ALA A 47 -23.70 -7.05 6.17
C ALA A 47 -24.91 -7.35 5.26
N GLU A 48 -25.58 -8.49 5.42
CA GLU A 48 -26.85 -8.80 4.77
C GLU A 48 -28.03 -7.98 5.29
N SER A 49 -28.17 -7.83 6.60
CA SER A 49 -29.25 -7.02 7.17
C SER A 49 -29.12 -5.53 6.79
N LEU A 50 -27.89 -5.02 6.69
CA LEU A 50 -27.59 -3.64 6.30
C LEU A 50 -27.95 -3.31 4.85
N GLN A 51 -28.10 -4.30 3.98
CA GLN A 51 -28.41 -4.07 2.56
C GLN A 51 -29.77 -3.40 2.37
N LYS A 52 -30.72 -3.66 3.27
CA LYS A 52 -32.07 -3.07 3.24
C LYS A 52 -32.16 -1.71 3.94
N GLN A 53 -31.08 -1.27 4.59
CA GLN A 53 -31.06 -0.03 5.36
C GLN A 53 -30.79 1.19 4.49
N GLU A 54 -31.10 2.37 5.01
CA GLU A 54 -30.78 3.63 4.34
C GLU A 54 -29.26 3.83 4.21
N LYS A 55 -28.84 4.48 3.12
CA LYS A 55 -27.43 4.78 2.82
C LYS A 55 -26.73 5.49 3.99
N ARG A 56 -27.41 6.43 4.66
CA ARG A 56 -26.87 7.16 5.81
C ARG A 56 -26.52 6.22 6.97
N TYR A 57 -27.38 5.24 7.24
CA TYR A 57 -27.16 4.26 8.30
C TYR A 57 -25.98 3.36 7.98
N ARG A 58 -25.87 2.88 6.73
CA ARG A 58 -24.72 2.08 6.28
C ARG A 58 -23.39 2.81 6.46
N LYS A 59 -23.34 4.10 6.12
CA LYS A 59 -22.14 4.92 6.33
C LYS A 59 -21.76 5.07 7.80
N GLY A 60 -22.76 5.30 8.67
CA GLY A 60 -22.54 5.36 10.11
C GLY A 60 -21.93 4.07 10.65
N GLN A 61 -22.44 2.93 10.19
CA GLN A 61 -21.90 1.62 10.56
C GLN A 61 -20.47 1.39 10.06
N ILE A 62 -20.14 1.79 8.82
CA ILE A 62 -18.76 1.71 8.30
C ILE A 62 -17.79 2.49 9.20
N LEU A 63 -18.15 3.73 9.59
CA LEU A 63 -17.31 4.55 10.46
C LEU A 63 -17.18 3.95 11.86
N GLU A 64 -18.27 3.41 12.42
CA GLU A 64 -18.25 2.73 13.72
C GLU A 64 -17.29 1.53 13.71
N PHE A 65 -17.29 0.71 12.65
CA PHE A 65 -16.34 -0.39 12.51
C PHE A 65 -14.90 0.08 12.26
N ALA A 66 -14.73 1.21 11.59
CA ALA A 66 -13.41 1.78 11.36
C ALA A 66 -12.70 2.23 12.64
N GLU A 67 -13.47 2.63 13.65
CA GLU A 67 -12.97 3.06 14.97
C GLU A 67 -13.03 1.95 16.02
N HIS A 68 -13.48 0.75 15.65
CA HIS A 68 -13.67 -0.34 16.59
C HIS A 68 -12.35 -0.73 17.29
N PRO A 69 -12.32 -0.87 18.63
CA PRO A 69 -11.09 -1.09 19.39
C PRO A 69 -10.45 -2.45 19.14
N ASP A 70 -11.26 -3.46 18.82
CA ASP A 70 -10.80 -4.77 18.36
C ASP A 70 -10.42 -4.68 16.87
N ARG A 71 -9.13 -4.89 16.58
CA ARG A 71 -8.55 -4.70 15.25
C ARG A 71 -9.04 -5.74 14.26
N ALA A 72 -9.25 -6.95 14.75
CA ALA A 72 -9.70 -8.07 13.95
C ALA A 72 -11.18 -7.89 13.55
N VAL A 73 -12.01 -7.43 14.48
CA VAL A 73 -13.39 -7.00 14.20
C VAL A 73 -13.42 -5.87 13.18
N SER A 74 -12.64 -4.81 13.42
CA SER A 74 -12.54 -3.66 12.49
C SER A 74 -12.16 -4.12 11.08
N TYR A 75 -11.12 -4.96 10.98
CA TYR A 75 -10.64 -5.48 9.71
C TYR A 75 -11.73 -6.27 8.97
N LEU A 76 -12.31 -7.29 9.59
CA LEU A 76 -13.26 -8.18 8.92
C LEU A 76 -14.55 -7.46 8.51
N ALA A 77 -15.09 -6.62 9.39
CA ALA A 77 -16.30 -5.86 9.09
C ALA A 77 -16.06 -4.89 7.93
N LEU A 78 -14.98 -4.12 7.98
CA LEU A 78 -14.63 -3.18 6.91
C LEU A 78 -14.30 -3.88 5.59
N GLU A 79 -13.62 -5.03 5.63
CA GLU A 79 -13.32 -5.78 4.42
C GLU A 79 -14.61 -6.18 3.70
N ARG A 80 -15.58 -6.72 4.45
CA ARG A 80 -16.87 -7.12 3.92
C ARG A 80 -17.68 -5.95 3.42
N MET A 81 -17.76 -4.88 4.20
CA MET A 81 -18.48 -3.66 3.82
C MET A 81 -17.87 -3.00 2.59
N SER A 82 -16.54 -2.97 2.47
CA SER A 82 -15.86 -2.40 1.30
C SER A 82 -16.23 -3.11 0.01
N ARG A 83 -16.57 -4.41 0.05
CA ARG A 83 -16.99 -5.19 -1.13
C ARG A 83 -18.48 -5.04 -1.42
N LYS A 84 -19.30 -4.92 -0.38
CA LYS A 84 -20.76 -4.92 -0.50
C LYS A 84 -21.36 -3.52 -0.74
N PHE A 85 -20.73 -2.51 -0.19
CA PHE A 85 -21.17 -1.12 -0.19
C PHE A 85 -20.07 -0.23 -0.77
N GLU A 86 -19.59 -0.56 -1.98
CA GLU A 86 -18.44 0.09 -2.61
C GLU A 86 -18.63 1.61 -2.77
N ASP A 87 -19.82 2.06 -3.15
CA ASP A 87 -20.12 3.48 -3.35
C ASP A 87 -20.10 4.24 -2.01
N GLU A 88 -20.70 3.67 -0.96
CA GLU A 88 -20.63 4.26 0.38
C GLU A 88 -19.21 4.28 0.93
N PHE A 89 -18.45 3.20 0.72
CA PHE A 89 -17.06 3.10 1.16
C PHE A 89 -16.17 4.12 0.44
N GLU A 90 -16.33 4.27 -0.88
CA GLU A 90 -15.64 5.31 -1.67
C GLU A 90 -15.95 6.70 -1.14
N GLU A 91 -17.22 6.98 -0.82
CA GLU A 91 -17.61 8.28 -0.27
C GLU A 91 -16.99 8.59 1.09
N LEU A 92 -16.60 7.57 1.84
CA LEU A 92 -16.00 7.68 3.17
C LEU A 92 -14.47 7.60 3.16
N VAL A 93 -13.82 7.35 2.02
CA VAL A 93 -12.35 7.21 1.96
C VAL A 93 -11.61 8.36 2.66
N PRO A 94 -11.95 9.66 2.46
CA PRO A 94 -11.27 10.74 3.17
C PRO A 94 -11.38 10.62 4.70
N ASP A 95 -12.57 10.26 5.20
CA ASP A 95 -12.80 10.08 6.64
C ASP A 95 -12.05 8.86 7.17
N LEU A 96 -12.05 7.75 6.41
CA LEU A 96 -11.34 6.51 6.76
C LEU A 96 -9.82 6.70 6.80
N LEU A 97 -9.24 7.53 5.92
CA LEU A 97 -7.82 7.87 5.94
C LEU A 97 -7.44 8.75 7.13
N ALA A 98 -8.37 9.55 7.65
CA ALA A 98 -8.15 10.37 8.84
C ALA A 98 -8.11 9.52 10.13
N ILE A 99 -8.76 8.35 10.12
CA ILE A 99 -8.70 7.38 11.22
C ILE A 99 -7.33 6.71 11.20
N ASN A 100 -6.43 7.12 12.11
CA ASN A 100 -5.09 6.55 12.25
C ASN A 100 -5.11 5.18 12.95
N HIS A 101 -5.89 4.25 12.40
CA HIS A 101 -6.06 2.88 12.85
C HIS A 101 -5.53 1.92 11.78
N GLY A 102 -4.54 1.09 12.13
CA GLY A 102 -3.81 0.24 11.18
C GLY A 102 -4.70 -0.59 10.24
N PRO A 103 -5.65 -1.40 10.76
CA PRO A 103 -6.58 -2.19 9.95
C PRO A 103 -7.41 -1.35 8.97
N THR A 104 -7.96 -0.23 9.45
CA THR A 104 -8.74 0.72 8.64
C THR A 104 -7.92 1.25 7.48
N LEU A 105 -6.69 1.69 7.75
CA LEU A 105 -5.78 2.21 6.73
C LEU A 105 -5.40 1.13 5.71
N ILE A 106 -5.07 -0.08 6.16
CA ILE A 106 -4.75 -1.20 5.25
C ILE A 106 -5.90 -1.44 4.27
N LEU A 107 -7.13 -1.53 4.77
CA LEU A 107 -8.30 -1.81 3.93
C LEU A 107 -8.67 -0.64 3.04
N THR A 108 -8.51 0.58 3.53
CA THR A 108 -8.76 1.78 2.73
C THR A 108 -7.79 1.85 1.55
N PHE A 109 -6.50 1.57 1.78
CA PHE A 109 -5.55 1.51 0.68
C PHE A 109 -5.81 0.32 -0.26
N ASP A 110 -6.08 -0.88 0.26
CA ASP A 110 -6.39 -2.05 -0.59
C ASP A 110 -7.65 -1.79 -1.44
N PHE A 111 -8.65 -1.10 -0.90
CA PHE A 111 -9.82 -0.63 -1.64
C PHE A 111 -9.44 0.32 -2.77
N LEU A 112 -8.62 1.34 -2.48
CA LEU A 112 -8.14 2.28 -3.49
C LEU A 112 -7.29 1.61 -4.56
N MET A 113 -6.51 0.60 -4.21
CA MET A 113 -5.72 -0.18 -5.15
C MET A 113 -6.61 -0.93 -6.16
N ARG A 114 -7.69 -1.58 -5.67
CA ARG A 114 -8.58 -2.40 -6.51
C ARG A 114 -9.64 -1.62 -7.28
N LYS A 115 -10.14 -0.51 -6.74
CA LYS A 115 -11.26 0.26 -7.30
C LYS A 115 -10.73 1.45 -8.09
N ASP A 116 -11.40 1.85 -9.17
CA ASP A 116 -11.19 3.16 -9.82
C ASP A 116 -12.24 4.13 -9.30
N CYS A 117 -11.85 4.94 -8.32
CA CYS A 117 -12.76 5.85 -7.65
C CYS A 117 -13.02 7.13 -8.46
N LYS A 118 -14.28 7.59 -8.48
CA LYS A 118 -14.71 8.79 -9.20
C LYS A 118 -14.26 10.07 -8.52
N LYS A 119 -14.08 10.06 -7.19
CA LYS A 119 -13.71 11.24 -6.39
C LYS A 119 -12.19 11.45 -6.25
N GLU A 120 -11.45 11.37 -7.36
CA GLU A 120 -9.97 11.39 -7.36
C GLU A 120 -9.38 12.57 -6.56
N ASN A 121 -9.92 13.79 -6.71
CA ASN A 121 -9.37 14.98 -6.04
C ASN A 121 -9.47 14.92 -4.51
N ALA A 122 -10.63 14.49 -3.97
CA ALA A 122 -10.82 14.38 -2.53
C ALA A 122 -9.96 13.26 -1.94
N ILE A 123 -9.89 12.13 -2.66
CA ILE A 123 -9.04 10.99 -2.30
C ILE A 123 -7.57 11.40 -2.30
N ARG A 124 -7.10 12.08 -3.35
CA ARG A 124 -5.72 12.60 -3.44
C ARG A 124 -5.37 13.48 -2.25
N SER A 125 -6.21 14.48 -1.94
CA SER A 125 -5.92 15.40 -0.84
C SER A 125 -5.82 14.69 0.51
N ALA A 126 -6.73 13.75 0.80
CA ALA A 126 -6.68 12.96 2.02
C ALA A 126 -5.46 12.00 2.05
N LEU A 127 -5.12 11.39 0.91
CA LEU A 127 -3.93 10.54 0.76
C LEU A 127 -2.64 11.33 1.03
N GLU A 128 -2.49 12.51 0.44
CA GLU A 128 -1.32 13.37 0.63
C GLU A 128 -1.20 13.81 2.10
N GLU A 129 -2.31 14.21 2.74
CA GLU A 129 -2.34 14.60 4.14
C GLU A 129 -1.91 13.45 5.08
N TRP A 130 -2.47 12.25 4.87
CA TRP A 130 -2.06 11.06 5.60
C TRP A 130 -0.58 10.73 5.33
N PHE A 131 -0.17 10.75 4.06
CA PHE A 131 1.20 10.43 3.66
C PHE A 131 2.20 11.37 4.31
N MET A 132 1.88 12.65 4.49
CA MET A 132 2.80 13.59 5.14
C MET A 132 2.82 13.47 6.67
N SER A 133 1.83 12.79 7.27
CA SER A 133 1.68 12.63 8.73
C SER A 133 1.91 11.19 9.25
N TRP A 134 2.37 10.29 8.39
CA TRP A 134 2.54 8.84 8.63
C TRP A 134 3.33 8.45 9.88
N ARG A 135 4.20 9.33 10.41
CA ARG A 135 5.04 9.07 11.60
C ARG A 135 4.23 8.73 12.86
N LYS A 136 2.91 8.95 12.83
CA LYS A 136 1.99 8.57 13.90
C LYS A 136 1.56 7.09 13.84
N SER A 137 1.98 6.32 12.83
CA SER A 137 1.60 4.91 12.66
C SER A 137 2.60 3.94 13.28
N ALA A 138 2.09 2.90 13.94
CA ALA A 138 2.91 1.87 14.59
C ALA A 138 3.61 0.90 13.61
N ASN A 139 3.14 0.79 12.36
CA ASN A 139 3.75 -0.07 11.33
C ASN A 139 3.79 0.66 9.98
N PRO A 140 4.78 1.56 9.78
CA PRO A 140 4.73 2.53 8.70
C PRO A 140 5.03 1.93 7.33
N ASN A 141 5.94 0.94 7.22
CA ASN A 141 6.44 0.50 5.91
C ASN A 141 5.37 -0.19 5.03
N PRO A 142 4.54 -1.12 5.53
CA PRO A 142 3.48 -1.74 4.73
C PRO A 142 2.38 -0.75 4.32
N LEU A 143 2.11 0.26 5.15
CA LEU A 143 1.12 1.30 4.87
C LEU A 143 1.69 2.31 3.87
N LEU A 144 2.92 2.77 4.05
CA LEU A 144 3.60 3.68 3.14
C LEU A 144 3.77 3.09 1.75
N ARG A 145 4.10 1.80 1.64
CA ARG A 145 4.15 1.11 0.34
C ARG A 145 2.81 1.24 -0.40
N ARG A 146 1.70 0.91 0.28
CA ARG A 146 0.36 0.97 -0.31
C ARG A 146 -0.08 2.39 -0.62
N ALA A 147 0.19 3.32 0.30
CA ALA A 147 -0.10 4.73 0.10
C ALA A 147 0.68 5.29 -1.09
N THR A 148 1.96 4.93 -1.24
CA THR A 148 2.79 5.33 -2.39
C THR A 148 2.19 4.82 -3.70
N TRP A 149 1.75 3.55 -3.74
CA TRP A 149 1.06 3.02 -4.90
C TRP A 149 -0.24 3.80 -5.19
N CYS A 150 -1.04 4.10 -4.16
CA CYS A 150 -2.26 4.90 -4.30
C CYS A 150 -1.97 6.33 -4.79
N ILE A 151 -0.83 6.92 -4.42
CA ILE A 151 -0.36 8.20 -4.98
C ILE A 151 -0.08 8.06 -6.48
N GLY A 152 0.48 6.95 -6.96
CA GLY A 152 0.61 6.68 -8.40
C GLY A 152 -0.73 6.73 -9.13
N LYS A 153 -1.74 6.10 -8.53
CA LYS A 153 -3.08 5.95 -9.12
C LYS A 153 -3.96 7.19 -9.04
N TYR A 154 -3.94 7.91 -7.91
CA TYR A 154 -4.85 9.05 -7.64
C TYR A 154 -4.13 10.39 -7.60
N GLY A 155 -2.82 10.38 -7.46
CA GLY A 155 -2.02 11.59 -7.41
C GLY A 155 -1.96 12.34 -8.72
N ASP A 156 -1.39 13.54 -8.64
CA ASP A 156 -1.07 14.39 -9.77
C ASP A 156 0.33 15.01 -9.59
N LYS A 157 0.62 16.10 -10.29
CA LYS A 157 1.88 16.83 -10.18
C LYS A 157 2.14 17.34 -8.75
N GLY A 158 1.10 17.70 -7.99
CA GLY A 158 1.20 18.16 -6.60
C GLY A 158 1.65 17.05 -5.65
N SER A 159 1.35 15.80 -5.98
CA SER A 159 1.73 14.62 -5.17
C SER A 159 3.21 14.25 -5.25
N ARG A 160 4.00 14.98 -6.07
CA ARG A 160 5.44 14.76 -6.25
C ARG A 160 6.20 14.66 -4.93
N ARG A 161 5.85 15.48 -3.93
CA ARG A 161 6.54 15.50 -2.63
C ARG A 161 6.39 14.17 -1.87
N CYS A 162 5.25 13.49 -2.01
CA CYS A 162 5.04 12.17 -1.42
C CYS A 162 5.99 11.13 -2.05
N ILE A 163 6.17 11.20 -3.38
CA ILE A 163 7.10 10.33 -4.10
C ILE A 163 8.54 10.61 -3.70
N GLU A 164 8.95 11.88 -3.61
CA GLU A 164 10.29 12.25 -3.15
C GLU A 164 10.57 11.72 -1.75
N GLN A 165 9.59 11.79 -0.85
CA GLN A 165 9.71 11.24 0.50
C GLN A 165 9.75 9.71 0.52
N ALA A 166 9.03 9.03 -0.38
CA ALA A 166 9.09 7.57 -0.53
C ALA A 166 10.42 7.08 -1.13
N LEU A 167 11.10 7.96 -1.90
CA LEU A 167 12.43 7.73 -2.45
C LEU A 167 13.56 8.12 -1.49
N ASP A 168 13.26 8.71 -0.34
CA ASP A 168 14.26 9.08 0.68
C ASP A 168 14.86 7.81 1.32
N GLN A 169 16.06 7.45 0.87
CA GLN A 169 16.72 6.18 1.19
C GLN A 169 17.22 6.10 2.62
N ASP A 170 17.43 7.24 3.28
CA ASP A 170 17.75 7.28 4.71
C ASP A 170 16.56 6.79 5.56
N LYS A 171 15.36 6.80 4.97
CA LYS A 171 14.10 6.43 5.63
C LYS A 171 13.51 5.14 5.08
N PHE A 172 13.63 4.89 3.78
CA PHE A 172 12.94 3.80 3.11
C PHE A 172 13.76 3.17 2.00
N SER A 173 13.79 1.84 1.99
CA SER A 173 14.32 1.04 0.89
C SER A 173 13.43 -0.18 0.65
N GLY A 174 13.78 -0.97 -0.35
CA GLY A 174 13.03 -2.15 -0.76
C GLY A 174 11.63 -1.78 -1.25
N ALA A 175 10.61 -2.37 -0.63
CA ALA A 175 9.27 -2.36 -1.19
C ALA A 175 8.64 -0.96 -1.30
N VAL A 176 9.00 -0.02 -0.42
CA VAL A 176 8.52 1.37 -0.50
C VAL A 176 9.19 2.11 -1.67
N GLY A 177 10.52 1.95 -1.82
CA GLY A 177 11.26 2.54 -2.94
C GLY A 177 10.81 2.00 -4.30
N SER A 178 10.56 0.69 -4.41
CA SER A 178 9.98 0.07 -5.61
C SER A 178 8.57 0.62 -5.91
N ALA A 179 7.72 0.79 -4.89
CA ALA A 179 6.40 1.39 -5.07
C ALA A 179 6.49 2.86 -5.52
N ALA A 180 7.51 3.60 -5.08
CA ALA A 180 7.74 4.97 -5.53
C ALA A 180 8.18 5.04 -6.99
N ALA A 181 9.01 4.08 -7.44
CA ALA A 181 9.36 3.94 -8.84
C ALA A 181 8.12 3.68 -9.72
N GLU A 182 7.29 2.72 -9.30
CA GLU A 182 6.03 2.37 -9.97
C GLU A 182 5.05 3.56 -9.99
N ALA A 183 4.89 4.26 -8.86
CA ALA A 183 4.02 5.42 -8.79
C ALA A 183 4.48 6.56 -9.71
N THR A 184 5.79 6.75 -9.86
CA THR A 184 6.34 7.73 -10.81
C THR A 184 6.04 7.34 -12.26
N GLU A 185 6.14 6.05 -12.60
CA GLU A 185 5.73 5.51 -13.91
C GLU A 185 4.25 5.76 -14.17
N GLN A 186 3.37 5.43 -13.23
CA GLN A 186 1.92 5.64 -13.36
C GLN A 186 1.58 7.14 -13.56
N LEU A 187 2.21 8.03 -12.80
CA LEU A 187 2.01 9.48 -12.96
C LEU A 187 2.50 9.98 -14.32
N PHE A 188 3.58 9.43 -14.86
CA PHE A 188 4.05 9.74 -16.21
C PHE A 188 3.07 9.24 -17.28
N GLU A 189 2.61 7.99 -17.21
CA GLU A 189 1.66 7.40 -18.15
C GLU A 189 0.32 8.14 -18.18
N ARG A 190 -0.15 8.57 -16.99
CA ARG A 190 -1.34 9.41 -16.81
C ARG A 190 -1.11 10.89 -17.17
N ARG A 191 0.07 11.24 -17.71
CA ARG A 191 0.47 12.59 -18.12
C ARG A 191 0.41 13.63 -16.99
N LYS A 192 0.59 13.20 -15.74
CA LYS A 192 0.67 14.06 -14.56
C LYS A 192 2.09 14.55 -14.28
N LEU A 193 3.09 13.84 -14.81
CA LEU A 193 4.48 14.27 -14.84
C LEU A 193 4.96 14.36 -16.29
N SER A 194 5.80 15.36 -16.59
CA SER A 194 6.56 15.38 -17.83
C SER A 194 7.66 14.31 -17.81
N LYS A 195 8.14 13.92 -18.99
CA LYS A 195 9.28 13.00 -19.14
C LYS A 195 10.49 13.44 -18.31
N LYS A 196 10.81 14.74 -18.35
CA LYS A 196 11.95 15.32 -17.62
C LYS A 196 11.75 15.23 -16.10
N GLU A 197 10.56 15.55 -15.61
CA GLU A 197 10.26 15.48 -14.17
C GLU A 197 10.33 14.03 -13.65
N ALA A 198 9.72 13.09 -14.36
CA ALA A 198 9.76 11.68 -13.98
C ALA A 198 11.18 11.10 -14.03
N GLN A 199 11.95 11.43 -15.07
CA GLN A 199 13.35 11.02 -15.20
C GLN A 199 14.21 11.57 -14.06
N MET A 200 14.06 12.86 -13.71
CA MET A 200 14.79 13.45 -12.57
C MET A 200 14.43 12.77 -11.25
N LEU A 201 13.15 12.56 -10.96
CA LEU A 201 12.70 11.92 -9.72
C LEU A 201 13.32 10.53 -9.55
N LEU A 202 13.25 9.70 -10.59
CA LEU A 202 13.79 8.34 -10.53
C LEU A 202 15.32 8.32 -10.46
N ALA A 203 16.01 9.17 -11.21
CA ALA A 203 17.47 9.23 -11.19
C ALA A 203 18.02 9.64 -9.82
N MET A 204 17.36 10.56 -9.12
CA MET A 204 17.73 10.94 -7.75
C MET A 204 17.45 9.84 -6.72
N GLY A 205 16.54 8.91 -7.04
CA GLY A 205 16.14 7.83 -6.15
C GLY A 205 17.14 6.68 -6.03
N PHE A 206 18.16 6.59 -6.89
CA PHE A 206 19.10 5.46 -6.89
C PHE A 206 19.77 5.31 -5.51
N PRO A 207 19.62 4.15 -4.83
CA PRO A 207 20.05 3.98 -3.45
C PRO A 207 21.54 4.19 -3.30
N ALA A 208 21.92 5.04 -2.35
CA ALA A 208 23.30 5.15 -1.90
C ALA A 208 23.68 3.86 -1.16
N LEU A 209 24.95 3.47 -1.27
CA LEU A 209 25.50 2.38 -0.49
C LEU A 209 26.02 2.96 0.83
N PRO A 210 25.86 2.23 1.95
CA PRO A 210 26.45 2.65 3.22
C PRO A 210 27.98 2.68 3.11
N GLU A 211 28.62 3.59 3.85
CA GLU A 211 30.07 3.63 4.01
C GLU A 211 30.47 3.08 5.40
N PRO A 212 31.47 2.18 5.48
CA PRO A 212 32.26 1.61 4.38
C PRO A 212 31.42 0.68 3.48
N ALA A 213 31.82 0.59 2.21
CA ALA A 213 31.11 -0.21 1.22
C ALA A 213 30.94 -1.67 1.72
N PRO A 214 29.71 -2.20 1.76
CA PRO A 214 29.48 -3.53 2.28
C PRO A 214 30.03 -4.58 1.31
N ILE A 215 30.43 -5.74 1.84
CA ILE A 215 30.89 -6.87 1.03
C ILE A 215 29.77 -7.36 0.10
N GLU A 216 28.52 -7.31 0.57
CA GLU A 216 27.32 -7.63 -0.19
C GLU A 216 26.29 -6.50 -0.08
N VAL A 217 25.68 -6.13 -1.20
CA VAL A 217 24.63 -5.12 -1.24
C VAL A 217 23.36 -5.71 -0.65
N SER A 218 22.69 -4.96 0.24
CA SER A 218 21.40 -5.37 0.80
C SER A 218 20.39 -5.68 -0.33
N PRO A 219 19.65 -6.80 -0.25
CA PRO A 219 18.60 -7.14 -1.21
C PRO A 219 17.58 -6.01 -1.42
N ASP A 220 17.25 -5.25 -0.38
CA ASP A 220 16.29 -4.15 -0.44
C ASP A 220 16.81 -2.96 -1.28
N LEU A 221 18.10 -2.65 -1.17
CA LEU A 221 18.73 -1.61 -1.99
C LEU A 221 18.80 -2.05 -3.45
N MET A 222 19.16 -3.32 -3.69
CA MET A 222 19.20 -3.88 -5.05
C MET A 222 17.82 -3.85 -5.71
N MET A 223 16.78 -4.29 -4.99
CA MET A 223 15.40 -4.29 -5.47
C MET A 223 14.90 -2.89 -5.81
N THR A 224 15.28 -1.89 -5.00
CA THR A 224 14.95 -0.49 -5.27
C THR A 224 15.67 0.03 -6.52
N ALA A 225 16.98 -0.22 -6.62
CA ALA A 225 17.79 0.21 -7.77
C ALA A 225 17.29 -0.40 -9.09
N GLN A 226 16.93 -1.68 -9.09
CA GLN A 226 16.36 -2.36 -10.25
C GLN A 226 15.01 -1.75 -10.65
N ALA A 227 14.10 -1.54 -9.70
CA ALA A 227 12.79 -0.93 -9.97
C ALA A 227 12.93 0.48 -10.59
N LEU A 228 13.85 1.29 -10.06
CA LEU A 228 14.14 2.63 -10.60
C LEU A 228 14.70 2.56 -12.03
N HIS A 229 15.63 1.64 -12.26
CA HIS A 229 16.22 1.41 -13.58
C HIS A 229 15.19 0.97 -14.62
N GLU A 230 14.30 0.05 -14.25
CA GLU A 230 13.22 -0.42 -15.10
C GLU A 230 12.25 0.70 -15.45
N ALA A 231 11.79 1.47 -14.44
CA ALA A 231 10.92 2.62 -14.65
C ALA A 231 11.58 3.67 -15.57
N LEU A 232 12.86 4.00 -15.34
CA LEU A 232 13.63 4.92 -16.19
C LEU A 232 13.72 4.42 -17.63
N SER A 233 14.00 3.14 -17.82
CA SER A 233 14.08 2.52 -19.15
C SER A 233 12.74 2.61 -19.89
N LYS A 234 11.62 2.36 -19.19
CA LYS A 234 10.28 2.46 -19.77
C LYS A 234 9.88 3.89 -20.14
N ILE A 235 10.16 4.86 -19.26
CA ILE A 235 9.80 6.28 -19.45
C ILE A 235 10.66 6.91 -20.55
N THR A 236 11.96 6.63 -20.54
CA THR A 236 12.90 7.28 -21.46
C THR A 236 13.02 6.60 -22.82
N LYS A 237 12.71 5.29 -22.87
CA LYS A 237 12.98 4.37 -23.99
C LYS A 237 14.47 4.26 -24.37
N LYS A 238 15.39 4.75 -23.53
CA LYS A 238 16.83 4.56 -23.74
C LYS A 238 17.21 3.14 -23.31
N ARG A 239 18.24 2.58 -23.96
CA ARG A 239 18.83 1.29 -23.56
C ARG A 239 20.10 1.57 -22.75
N VAL A 240 19.99 1.46 -21.44
CA VAL A 240 21.14 1.43 -20.52
C VAL A 240 21.11 0.05 -19.87
N ARG A 241 22.27 -0.60 -19.71
CA ARG A 241 22.32 -1.88 -19.00
C ARG A 241 22.41 -1.63 -17.51
N PHE A 242 21.65 -2.40 -16.72
CA PHE A 242 21.87 -2.47 -15.29
C PHE A 242 23.22 -3.17 -15.02
N PRO A 243 24.05 -2.69 -14.08
CA PRO A 243 25.35 -3.29 -13.79
C PRO A 243 25.18 -4.66 -13.13
N GLU A 244 26.14 -5.56 -13.35
CA GLU A 244 26.17 -6.88 -12.68
C GLU A 244 26.43 -6.74 -11.18
N GLN A 245 27.20 -5.72 -10.78
CA GLN A 245 27.47 -5.36 -9.39
C GLN A 245 27.04 -3.92 -9.13
N TYR A 246 26.23 -3.72 -8.10
CA TYR A 246 25.76 -2.40 -7.71
C TYR A 246 26.74 -1.76 -6.71
N THR A 247 27.79 -1.13 -7.23
CA THR A 247 28.81 -0.37 -6.48
C THR A 247 28.55 1.14 -6.52
N SER A 248 29.21 1.93 -5.67
CA SER A 248 29.10 3.40 -5.69
C SER A 248 29.46 4.00 -7.04
N GLU A 249 30.49 3.45 -7.71
CA GLU A 249 30.87 3.86 -9.06
C GLU A 249 29.78 3.52 -10.09
N SER A 250 29.25 2.30 -10.06
CA SER A 250 28.19 1.88 -10.98
C SER A 250 26.89 2.68 -10.79
N ARG A 251 26.59 3.06 -9.54
CA ARG A 251 25.46 3.93 -9.19
C ARG A 251 25.62 5.30 -9.83
N LEU A 252 26.79 5.94 -9.69
CA LEU A 252 27.06 7.24 -10.30
C LEU A 252 26.94 7.15 -11.83
N LYS A 253 27.49 6.10 -12.45
CA LYS A 253 27.33 5.84 -13.89
C LYS A 253 25.86 5.71 -14.31
N LEU A 254 25.02 5.05 -13.50
CA LEU A 254 23.59 4.98 -13.76
C LEU A 254 22.95 6.36 -13.67
N ILE A 255 23.20 7.12 -12.60
CA ILE A 255 22.66 8.47 -12.43
C ILE A 255 23.05 9.37 -13.60
N ASP A 256 24.30 9.34 -14.03
CA ASP A 256 24.80 10.13 -15.17
C ASP A 256 24.14 9.70 -16.49
N ALA A 257 24.03 8.39 -16.75
CA ALA A 257 23.37 7.87 -17.95
C ALA A 257 21.88 8.25 -18.03
N TRP A 258 21.25 8.39 -16.86
CA TRP A 258 19.85 8.75 -16.71
C TRP A 258 19.60 10.23 -16.43
N SER A 259 20.62 11.06 -16.35
CA SER A 259 20.43 12.50 -16.20
C SER A 259 19.82 13.10 -17.49
N PRO A 260 18.86 14.05 -17.37
CA PRO A 260 18.14 14.63 -18.50
C PRO A 260 18.99 15.52 -19.39
#